data_AF-A0A238Y032-F1
#
_entry.id   AF-A0A238Y032-F1
#
_cell.length_a   1.000
_cell.length_b   1.000
_cell.length_c   1.000
_cell.angle_alpha   90.00
_cell.angle_beta   90.00
_cell.angle_gamma   90.00
#
_symmetry.space_group_name_H-M   'P 1'
#
loop_
_entity.id
_entity.type
_entity.pdbx_description
1 polymer ?
#
loop_
_entity_poly.entity_id
_entity_poly.type
_entity_poly.pdbx_seq_one_letter_code
_entity_poly.pdbx_strand_id
1 'polypeptide(L)' 'MVNVARSRGRAKIAFGLSMFAAAVAIAWFWYQGEPGVGIGLAALLAIAGYWEFRRRIADARRAARAESERNNINKR' A
#
# COMPACT_ATOMS: atom_id res chain seq x y z
N MET A 1 3.79 -22.56 0.88
CA MET A 1 4.79 -21.46 0.86
C MET A 1 4.04 -20.15 0.70
N VAL A 2 3.86 -19.37 1.76
CA VAL A 2 3.25 -18.03 1.63
C VAL A 2 4.28 -17.15 0.94
N ASN A 3 4.02 -16.83 -0.33
CA ASN A 3 5.00 -16.17 -1.17
C ASN A 3 5.05 -14.67 -0.83
N VAL A 4 5.88 -14.31 0.15
CA VAL A 4 6.07 -12.95 0.67
C VAL A 4 6.40 -11.96 -0.46
N ALA A 5 7.10 -12.41 -1.50
CA ALA A 5 7.37 -11.60 -2.69
C ALA A 5 6.08 -11.24 -3.46
N ARG A 6 5.11 -12.16 -3.52
CA ARG A 6 3.82 -11.95 -4.20
C ARG A 6 2.91 -11.02 -3.41
N SER A 7 2.91 -11.08 -2.08
CA SER A 7 2.13 -10.15 -1.24
C SER A 7 2.69 -8.73 -1.32
N ARG A 8 4.03 -8.58 -1.34
CA ARG A 8 4.73 -7.30 -1.49
C ARG A 8 4.49 -6.67 -2.86
N GLY A 9 4.49 -7.48 -3.93
CA GLY A 9 4.15 -7.03 -5.28
C GLY A 9 2.71 -6.51 -5.40
N ARG A 10 1.74 -7.27 -4.87
CA ARG A 10 0.32 -6.84 -4.85
C ARG A 10 0.09 -5.61 -3.98
N ALA A 11 0.84 -5.45 -2.88
CA ALA A 11 0.81 -4.26 -2.05
C ALA A 11 1.26 -3.01 -2.82
N LYS A 12 2.34 -3.13 -3.60
CA LYS A 12 2.88 -2.02 -4.39
C LYS A 12 1.93 -1.62 -5.53
N ILE A 13 1.30 -2.59 -6.18
CA ILE A 13 0.28 -2.35 -7.22
C ILE A 13 -0.94 -1.65 -6.64
N ALA A 14 -1.46 -2.13 -5.50
CA ALA A 14 -2.62 -1.51 -4.84
C ALA A 14 -2.34 -0.05 -4.42
N PHE A 15 -1.14 0.23 -3.90
CA PHE A 15 -0.71 1.59 -3.56
C PHE A 15 -0.58 2.48 -4.81
N GLY A 16 -0.01 1.96 -5.90
CA GLY A 16 0.05 2.66 -7.18
C GLY A 16 -1.34 3.01 -7.72
N LEU A 17 -2.29 2.07 -7.60
CA LEU A 17 -3.67 2.29 -8.02
C LEU A 17 -4.38 3.36 -7.19
N SER A 18 -4.15 3.39 -5.87
CA SER A 18 -4.75 4.41 -5.01
C SER A 18 -4.18 5.81 -5.29
N MET A 19 -2.88 5.91 -5.56
CA MET A 19 -2.27 7.18 -6.00
C MET A 19 -2.81 7.63 -7.36
N PHE A 20 -2.99 6.71 -8.30
CA PHE A 20 -3.58 7.02 -9.59
C PHE A 20 -5.02 7.53 -9.45
N ALA A 21 -5.84 6.85 -8.64
CA ALA A 21 -7.19 7.30 -8.33
C ALA A 21 -7.21 8.68 -7.66
N ALA A 22 -6.27 8.97 -6.77
CA ALA A 22 -6.13 10.30 -6.16
C ALA A 22 -5.83 11.38 -7.21
N ALA A 23 -4.91 11.13 -8.15
CA ALA A 23 -4.60 12.07 -9.22
C ALA A 23 -5.81 12.32 -10.16
N VAL A 24 -6.54 11.26 -10.51
CA VAL A 24 -7.76 11.35 -11.32
C VAL A 24 -8.84 12.16 -10.60
N ALA A 25 -9.02 11.95 -9.29
CA ALA A 25 -9.97 12.73 -8.50
C ALA A 25 -9.62 14.22 -8.48
N ILE A 26 -8.35 14.59 -8.29
CA ILE A 26 -7.92 16.00 -8.36
C ILE A 26 -8.24 16.57 -9.74
N ALA A 27 -7.85 15.89 -10.82
CA ALA A 27 -8.08 16.38 -12.18
C ALA A 27 -9.57 16.58 -12.50
N TRP A 28 -10.41 15.63 -12.07
CA TRP A 28 -11.86 15.69 -12.30
C TRP A 28 -12.52 16.85 -11.56
N PHE A 29 -12.21 17.01 -10.27
CA PHE A 29 -12.79 18.07 -9.45
C PHE A 29 -12.20 19.46 -9.77
N TRP A 30 -10.98 19.51 -10.28
CA TRP A 30 -10.40 20.74 -10.84
C TRP A 30 -11.18 21.21 -12.06
N TYR A 31 -11.57 20.28 -12.94
CA TYR A 31 -12.40 20.58 -14.11
C TYR A 31 -13.83 21.00 -13.74
N GLN A 32 -14.39 20.46 -12.66
CA GLN A 32 -15.71 20.84 -12.14
C GLN A 32 -15.73 22.20 -11.42
N GLY A 33 -14.57 22.81 -11.15
CA GLY A 33 -14.50 24.08 -10.43
C GLY A 33 -14.66 23.96 -8.90
N GLU A 34 -14.64 22.73 -8.37
CA GLU A 34 -14.66 22.45 -6.93
C GLU A 34 -13.31 21.83 -6.47
N PRO A 35 -12.20 22.57 -6.54
CA PRO A 35 -10.87 22.03 -6.24
C PRO A 35 -10.75 21.56 -4.77
N GLY A 36 -11.50 22.17 -3.84
CA GLY A 36 -11.49 21.79 -2.42
C GLY A 36 -11.96 20.35 -2.19
N VAL A 37 -13.02 19.91 -2.89
CA VAL A 37 -13.54 18.54 -2.80
C VAL A 37 -12.53 17.54 -3.39
N GLY A 38 -11.92 17.90 -4.52
CA GLY A 38 -10.87 17.10 -5.17
C GLY A 38 -9.65 16.87 -4.28
N ILE A 39 -9.16 17.93 -3.63
CA ILE A 39 -8.03 17.85 -2.68
C ILE A 39 -8.40 16.98 -1.47
N GLY A 40 -9.61 17.14 -0.92
CA GLY A 40 -10.09 16.31 0.19
C GLY A 40 -10.14 14.82 -0.15
N LEU A 41 -10.71 14.48 -1.31
CA LEU A 41 -10.76 13.09 -1.81
C LEU A 41 -9.37 12.52 -2.08
N ALA A 42 -8.47 13.30 -2.67
CA ALA A 42 -7.11 12.88 -2.93
C ALA A 42 -6.32 12.63 -1.64
N ALA A 43 -6.50 13.48 -0.63
CA ALA A 43 -5.91 13.28 0.69
C ALA A 43 -6.43 11.99 1.35
N LEU A 44 -7.74 11.73 1.29
CA LEU A 44 -8.32 10.49 1.82
C LEU A 44 -7.78 9.24 1.11
N LEU A 45 -7.69 9.26 -0.22
CA LEU A 45 -7.15 8.15 -1.00
C LEU A 45 -5.66 7.93 -0.75
N ALA A 46 -4.88 9.01 -0.60
CA ALA A 46 -3.47 8.93 -0.25
C ALA A 46 -3.26 8.35 1.16
N ILE A 47 -4.04 8.79 2.15
CA ILE A 47 -3.99 8.28 3.53
C ILE A 47 -4.41 6.80 3.58
N ALA A 48 -5.50 6.44 2.92
CA ALA A 48 -5.98 5.05 2.84
C ALA A 48 -4.92 4.13 2.21
N GLY A 49 -4.34 4.55 1.07
CA GLY A 49 -3.25 3.83 0.42
C GLY A 49 -2.02 3.70 1.32
N TYR A 50 -1.61 4.78 1.98
CA TYR A 50 -0.47 4.76 2.90
C TYR A 50 -0.70 3.82 4.09
N TRP A 51 -1.90 3.81 4.66
CA TRP A 51 -2.25 2.96 5.79
C TRP A 51 -2.26 1.47 5.42
N GLU A 52 -2.82 1.14 4.27
CA GLU A 52 -2.80 -0.20 3.67
C GLU A 52 -1.34 -0.67 3.45
N PHE A 53 -0.48 0.21 2.91
CA PHE A 53 0.94 -0.07 2.72
C PHE A 53 1.67 -0.32 4.05
N ARG A 54 1.38 0.50 5.06
CA ARG A 54 1.98 0.37 6.40
C ARG A 54 1.60 -0.95 7.08
N ARG A 55 0.33 -1.35 7.01
CA ARG A 55 -0.15 -2.65 7.51
C ARG A 55 0.59 -3.80 6.84
N ARG A 56 0.68 -3.77 5.51
CA ARG A 56 1.34 -4.84 4.75
C ARG A 56 2.84 -4.94 5.03
N ILE A 57 3.53 -3.83 5.35
CA ILE A 57 4.92 -3.86 5.80
C ILE A 57 5.06 -4.50 7.17
N ALA A 58 4.14 -4.22 8.11
CA ALA A 58 4.18 -4.81 9.44
C ALA A 58 4.05 -6.35 9.38
N ASP A 59 3.15 -6.85 8.53
CA ASP A 59 2.97 -8.28 8.31
C ASP A 59 4.17 -8.93 7.61
N ALA A 60 4.75 -8.24 6.62
CA ALA A 60 5.96 -8.72 5.94
C ALA A 60 7.16 -8.85 6.91
N ARG A 61 7.29 -7.94 7.89
CA ARG A 61 8.36 -8.03 8.91
C ARG A 61 8.19 -9.23 9.85
N ARG A 62 6.94 -9.59 10.19
CA ARG A 62 6.67 -10.80 11.01
C ARG A 62 7.00 -12.07 10.24
N ALA A 63 6.61 -12.14 8.96
CA ALA A 63 6.95 -13.27 8.10
C ALA A 63 8.47 -13.45 7.93
N ALA A 64 9.21 -12.36 7.72
CA ALA A 64 10.67 -12.40 7.59
C ALA A 64 11.37 -12.92 8.86
N ARG A 65 10.87 -12.57 10.06
CA ARG A 65 11.40 -13.11 11.33
C ARG A 65 11.15 -14.61 11.46
N ALA A 66 9.95 -15.08 11.16
CA ALA A 66 9.61 -16.50 11.21
C ALA A 66 10.48 -17.33 10.24
N GLU A 67 10.80 -16.79 9.07
CA GLU A 67 11.66 -17.46 8.08
C GLU A 67 13.13 -17.51 8.55
N SER A 68 13.64 -16.45 9.19
CA SER A 68 14.99 -16.42 9.77
C SER A 68 15.17 -17.36 10.96
N GLU A 69 14.13 -17.51 11.79
CA GLU A 69 14.11 -18.41 12.94
C GLU A 69 14.10 -19.87 12.47
N ARG A 70 13.29 -20.18 11.45
CA ARG A 70 13.23 -21.51 10.83
C ARG A 70 14.54 -21.91 10.13
N ASN A 71 15.23 -20.96 9.49
CA ASN A 71 16.53 -21.23 8.85
C ASN A 71 17.64 -21.48 9.88
N ASN A 72 17.63 -20.77 11.02
CA ASN A 72 18.58 -21.02 12.11
C ASN A 72 18.38 -22.40 12.77
N ILE A 73 17.12 -22.83 12.93
CA ILE A 73 16.82 -24.17 13.47
C ILE A 73 17.29 -25.27 12.52
N ASN A 74 17.11 -25.10 11.20
CA ASN A 74 17.50 -26.11 10.20
C ASN A 74 19.02 -26.16 9.93
N LYS A 75 19.79 -25.19 10.42
CA LYS A 75 21.26 -25.14 10.30
C LYS A 75 21.99 -25.72 11.52
N ARG A 76 21.27 -26.03 12.60
CA ARG A 76 21.79 -26.77 13.77
C ARG A 76 21.45 -28.24 13.61
#